data_AF-A0A3L7NNU6-F1
#
_entry.id   AF-A0A3L7NNU6-F1
#
_cell.length_a   1.000
_cell.length_b   1.000
_cell.length_c   1.000
_cell.angle_alpha   90.00
_cell.angle_beta   90.00
_cell.angle_gamma   90.00
#
_symmetry.space_group_name_H-M   'P 1'
#
loop_
_entity.id
_entity.type
_entity.pdbx_description
1 polymer ?
#
loop_
_entity_poly.entity_id
_entity_poly.type
_entity_poly.pdbx_seq_one_letter_code
_entity_poly.pdbx_strand_id
1 'polypeptide(L)'
;MHMKIITGRMSRRRGAILSMELVMIMPLFLVLIFSIVEFSMLMSASSRVSNAAQSGARLMSISGAAPEEVKAKVTAILGPALSQNCRIDVHPAAHVGDVGSVYVTVPMKNASPDLLWMTGFSLDSRSLNAESPMVMERCAYQEDSQKL
;
A
#
# COMPACT_ATOMS: atom_id res chain seq x y z
N MET A 1 -72.74 18.00 -30.99
CA MET A 1 -71.82 18.42 -29.90
C MET A 1 -71.06 17.18 -29.42
N HIS A 2 -69.81 17.01 -29.87
CA HIS A 2 -69.00 15.82 -29.60
C HIS A 2 -68.03 16.11 -28.44
N MET A 3 -68.25 15.45 -27.30
CA MET A 3 -67.37 15.52 -26.14
C MET A 3 -66.22 14.52 -26.33
N LYS A 4 -65.01 15.03 -26.57
CA LYS A 4 -63.80 14.22 -26.76
C LYS A 4 -63.13 14.04 -25.39
N ILE A 5 -63.25 12.85 -24.81
CA ILE A 5 -62.60 12.51 -23.53
C ILE A 5 -61.10 12.33 -23.78
N ILE A 6 -60.29 13.14 -23.09
CA ILE A 6 -58.83 13.05 -23.13
C ILE A 6 -58.40 11.99 -22.11
N THR A 7 -58.12 10.77 -22.58
CA THR A 7 -57.58 9.69 -21.76
C THR A 7 -56.08 9.90 -21.53
N GLY A 8 -55.68 10.28 -20.31
CA GLY A 8 -54.28 10.40 -19.91
C GLY A 8 -53.57 9.05 -19.87
N ARG A 9 -52.43 8.93 -20.56
CA ARG A 9 -51.57 7.73 -20.55
C ARG A 9 -50.98 7.48 -19.17
N MET A 10 -51.55 6.54 -18.42
CA MET A 10 -50.90 5.92 -17.27
C MET A 10 -49.91 4.84 -17.73
N SER A 11 -48.68 5.22 -18.10
CA SER A 11 -47.59 4.24 -18.22
C SER A 11 -46.24 4.90 -17.94
N ARG A 12 -45.94 5.15 -16.67
CA ARG A 12 -44.62 5.64 -16.25
C ARG A 12 -44.16 5.24 -14.84
N ARG A 13 -44.86 4.33 -14.15
CA ARG A 13 -44.52 3.96 -12.77
C ARG A 13 -43.43 2.87 -12.66
N ARG A 14 -43.27 2.01 -13.67
CA ARG A 14 -42.25 0.94 -13.64
C ARG A 14 -40.82 1.47 -13.58
N GLY A 15 -40.52 2.54 -14.33
CA GLY A 15 -39.20 3.19 -14.28
C GLY A 15 -38.88 3.81 -12.93
N ALA A 16 -39.87 4.43 -12.27
CA ALA A 16 -39.69 5.03 -10.95
C ALA A 16 -39.41 3.99 -9.85
N ILE A 17 -40.01 2.79 -9.94
CA ILE A 17 -39.79 1.70 -8.98
C ILE A 17 -38.37 1.13 -9.11
N LEU A 18 -37.91 0.87 -10.35
CA LEU A 18 -36.55 0.36 -10.62
C LEU A 18 -35.46 1.34 -10.15
N SER A 19 -35.68 2.64 -10.31
CA SER A 19 -34.75 3.66 -9.80
C SER A 19 -34.68 3.66 -8.27
N MET A 20 -35.79 3.47 -7.57
CA MET A 20 -35.84 3.49 -6.11
C MET A 20 -35.05 2.33 -5.48
N GLU A 21 -35.17 1.13 -6.05
CA GLU A 21 -34.43 -0.05 -5.60
C GLU A 21 -32.92 0.12 -5.80
N LEU A 22 -32.51 0.62 -6.96
CA LEU A 22 -31.09 0.92 -7.24
C LEU A 22 -30.53 1.97 -6.27
N VAL A 23 -31.30 3.02 -5.97
CA VAL A 23 -30.86 4.08 -5.04
C VAL A 23 -30.61 3.55 -3.64
N MET A 24 -31.35 2.52 -3.18
CA MET A 24 -31.08 1.89 -1.88
C MET A 24 -29.82 1.02 -1.89
N ILE A 25 -29.53 0.35 -3.00
CA ILE A 25 -28.39 -0.58 -3.11
C ILE A 25 -27.09 0.17 -3.47
N MET A 26 -27.18 1.28 -4.19
CA MET A 26 -26.05 2.03 -4.72
C MET A 26 -25.03 2.47 -3.66
N PRO A 27 -25.42 2.98 -2.47
CA PRO A 27 -24.46 3.32 -1.41
C PRO A 27 -23.63 2.12 -0.95
N LEU A 28 -24.26 0.96 -0.78
CA LEU A 28 -23.57 -0.27 -0.39
C LEU A 28 -22.62 -0.73 -1.49
N PHE A 29 -23.07 -0.65 -2.75
CA PHE A 29 -22.26 -1.03 -3.90
C PHE A 29 -21.04 -0.12 -4.08
N LEU A 30 -21.18 1.19 -3.85
CA LEU A 30 -20.06 2.13 -3.88
C LEU A 30 -19.03 1.83 -2.79
N VAL A 31 -19.48 1.59 -1.55
CA VAL A 31 -18.58 1.20 -0.45
C VAL A 31 -17.83 -0.08 -0.80
N LEU A 32 -18.50 -1.07 -1.39
CA LEU A 32 -17.87 -2.32 -1.81
C LEU A 32 -16.80 -2.07 -2.89
N ILE A 33 -17.10 -1.27 -3.92
CA ILE A 33 -16.14 -0.94 -4.98
C ILE A 33 -14.94 -0.21 -4.40
N PHE A 34 -15.15 0.83 -3.59
CA PHE A 34 -14.06 1.59 -2.97
C PHE A 34 -13.20 0.71 -2.07
N SER A 35 -13.82 -0.22 -1.32
CA SER A 35 -13.09 -1.19 -0.50
C SER A 35 -12.19 -2.08 -1.34
N ILE A 36 -12.69 -2.62 -2.45
CA ILE A 36 -11.92 -3.51 -3.33
C ILE A 36 -10.76 -2.73 -3.98
N VAL A 37 -11.00 -1.51 -4.44
CA VAL A 37 -9.98 -0.67 -5.08
C VAL A 37 -8.88 -0.30 -4.09
N GLU A 38 -9.24 0.22 -2.91
CA GLU A 38 -8.29 0.61 -1.87
C GLU A 38 -7.45 -0.60 -1.42
N PHE A 39 -8.11 -1.72 -1.13
CA PHE A 39 -7.43 -2.96 -0.74
C PHE A 39 -6.48 -3.48 -1.82
N SER A 40 -6.87 -3.43 -3.09
CA SER A 40 -6.02 -3.89 -4.20
C SER A 40 -4.74 -3.06 -4.35
N MET A 41 -4.85 -1.74 -4.16
CA MET A 41 -3.69 -0.85 -4.17
C MET A 41 -2.76 -1.11 -2.98
N LEU A 42 -3.32 -1.26 -1.78
CA LEU A 42 -2.56 -1.57 -0.57
C LEU A 42 -1.83 -2.91 -0.67
N MET A 43 -2.50 -3.94 -1.20
CA MET A 43 -1.89 -5.26 -1.38
C MET A 43 -0.74 -5.21 -2.39
N SER A 44 -0.92 -4.46 -3.48
CA SER A 44 0.13 -4.24 -4.48
C SER A 44 1.34 -3.52 -3.91
N ALA A 45 1.11 -2.49 -3.08
CA ALA A 45 2.19 -1.76 -2.40
C ALA A 45 2.88 -2.63 -1.35
N SER A 46 2.14 -3.41 -0.57
CA SER A 46 2.70 -4.34 0.42
C SER A 46 3.67 -5.33 -0.20
N SER A 47 3.29 -5.93 -1.34
CA SER A 47 4.19 -6.82 -2.09
C SER A 47 5.46 -6.11 -2.55
N ARG A 48 5.37 -4.88 -3.05
CA ARG A 48 6.53 -4.07 -3.45
C ARG A 48 7.46 -3.75 -2.26
N VAL A 49 6.89 -3.37 -1.13
CA VAL A 49 7.63 -3.05 0.10
C VAL A 49 8.36 -4.29 0.64
N SER A 50 7.70 -5.45 0.65
CA SER A 50 8.34 -6.72 1.01
C SER A 50 9.47 -7.11 0.05
N ASN A 51 9.26 -6.97 -1.26
CA ASN A 51 10.28 -7.27 -2.27
C ASN A 51 11.49 -6.34 -2.14
N ALA A 52 11.26 -5.07 -1.80
CA ALA A 52 12.32 -4.10 -1.58
C ALA A 52 13.14 -4.44 -0.33
N ALA A 53 12.48 -4.75 0.80
CA ALA A 53 13.15 -5.18 2.03
C ALA A 53 14.02 -6.42 1.78
N GLN A 54 13.48 -7.43 1.10
CA GLN A 54 14.21 -8.66 0.77
C GLN A 54 15.39 -8.41 -0.18
N SER A 55 15.21 -7.55 -1.19
CA SER A 55 16.29 -7.19 -2.11
C SER A 55 17.40 -6.41 -1.42
N GLY A 56 17.06 -5.53 -0.47
CA GLY A 56 18.01 -4.81 0.37
C GLY A 56 18.78 -5.75 1.30
N ALA A 57 18.07 -6.63 2.01
CA ALA A 57 18.67 -7.64 2.89
C ALA A 57 19.61 -8.58 2.12
N ARG A 58 19.23 -8.97 0.91
CA ARG A 58 20.07 -9.81 0.03
C ARG A 58 21.32 -9.08 -0.44
N LEU A 59 21.18 -7.82 -0.83
CA LEU A 59 22.33 -7.01 -1.23
C LEU A 59 23.33 -6.86 -0.08
N MET A 60 22.83 -6.64 1.14
CA MET A 60 23.65 -6.58 2.34
C MET A 60 24.34 -7.92 2.62
N SER A 61 23.57 -9.02 2.61
CA SER A 61 24.07 -10.36 2.92
C SER A 61 25.18 -10.81 1.98
N ILE A 62 24.98 -10.67 0.66
CA ILE A 62 25.89 -11.21 -0.36
C ILE A 62 27.06 -10.27 -0.61
N SER A 63 26.79 -8.97 -0.74
CA SER A 63 27.82 -8.00 -1.15
C SER A 63 28.55 -7.35 0.03
N GLY A 64 27.99 -7.42 1.25
CA GLY A 64 28.49 -6.63 2.39
C GLY A 64 28.28 -5.12 2.18
N ALA A 65 27.28 -4.75 1.38
CA ALA A 65 27.03 -3.38 0.97
C ALA A 65 26.81 -2.45 2.17
N ALA A 66 27.30 -1.20 2.06
CA ALA A 66 27.10 -0.21 3.10
C ALA A 66 25.61 0.12 3.29
N PRO A 67 25.16 0.54 4.49
CA PRO A 67 23.75 0.85 4.75
C PRO A 67 23.14 1.87 3.77
N GLU A 68 23.93 2.83 3.30
CA GLU A 68 23.48 3.85 2.34
C GLU A 68 23.23 3.28 0.93
N GLU A 69 24.03 2.31 0.49
CA GLU A 69 23.81 1.61 -0.78
C GLU A 69 22.55 0.73 -0.71
N VAL A 70 22.32 0.08 0.44
CA VAL A 70 21.11 -0.69 0.71
C VAL A 70 19.89 0.23 0.67
N LYS A 71 19.93 1.39 1.34
CA LYS A 71 18.85 2.38 1.30
C LYS A 71 18.59 2.85 -0.13
N ALA A 72 19.62 3.21 -0.90
CA ALA A 72 19.47 3.65 -2.28
C ALA A 72 18.80 2.57 -3.15
N LYS A 73 19.18 1.29 -2.98
CA LYS A 73 18.57 0.17 -3.68
C LYS A 73 17.09 -0.02 -3.29
N VAL A 74 16.79 0.03 -2.00
CA VAL A 74 15.42 -0.09 -1.48
C VAL A 74 14.54 1.05 -2.01
N THR A 75 15.01 2.31 -1.94
CA THR A 75 14.31 3.48 -2.48
C THR A 75 14.06 3.36 -3.98
N ALA A 76 15.02 2.85 -4.75
CA ALA A 76 14.85 2.62 -6.18
C ALA A 76 13.75 1.58 -6.50
N ILE A 77 13.60 0.53 -5.67
CA ILE A 77 12.54 -0.48 -5.83
C ILE A 77 11.17 0.05 -5.40
N LEU A 78 11.10 0.84 -4.32
CA LEU A 78 9.87 1.49 -3.86
C LEU A 78 9.30 2.45 -4.90
N GLY A 79 10.19 3.14 -5.63
CA GLY A 79 9.81 4.17 -6.59
C GLY A 79 9.35 5.47 -5.93
N PRO A 80 9.05 6.51 -6.73
CA PRO A 80 8.81 7.87 -6.23
C PRO A 80 7.52 8.00 -5.40
N ALA A 81 6.51 7.15 -5.65
CA ALA A 81 5.25 7.21 -4.92
C ALA A 81 5.41 6.70 -3.47
N LEU A 82 5.98 5.50 -3.30
CA LEU A 82 6.07 4.85 -1.98
C LEU A 82 7.23 5.38 -1.13
N SER A 83 8.26 5.97 -1.73
CA SER A 83 9.43 6.48 -1.01
C SER A 83 9.20 7.80 -0.26
N GLN A 84 8.10 8.51 -0.51
CA GLN A 84 7.79 9.75 0.18
C GLN A 84 7.56 9.50 1.68
N ASN A 85 8.27 10.18 2.58
CA ASN A 85 8.12 9.98 4.03
C ASN A 85 8.25 8.51 4.47
N CYS A 86 8.96 7.68 3.70
CA CYS A 86 9.27 6.31 4.10
C CYS A 86 10.42 6.30 5.10
N ARG A 87 10.42 5.32 5.99
CA ARG A 87 11.49 5.05 6.94
C ARG A 87 12.13 3.72 6.59
N ILE A 88 13.45 3.74 6.38
CA ILE A 88 14.24 2.56 6.03
C ILE A 88 15.31 2.42 7.11
N ASP A 89 15.15 1.41 7.96
CA ASP A 89 16.12 1.08 9.00
C ASP A 89 16.88 -0.18 8.59
N VAL A 90 18.20 -0.07 8.58
CA VAL A 90 19.11 -1.11 8.12
C VAL A 90 19.96 -1.54 9.31
N HIS A 91 19.82 -2.80 9.72
CA HIS A 91 20.58 -3.38 10.83
C HIS A 91 21.55 -4.43 10.28
N PRO A 92 22.79 -4.03 9.95
CA PRO A 92 23.81 -4.98 9.54
C PRO A 92 24.24 -5.87 10.70
N ALA A 93 24.56 -7.12 10.40
CA ALA A 93 25.13 -8.03 11.39
C ALA A 93 26.62 -7.73 11.60
N ALA A 94 27.12 -7.99 12.81
CA ALA A 94 28.52 -7.71 13.17
C ALA A 94 29.50 -8.70 12.53
N HIS A 95 29.10 -9.97 12.41
CA HIS A 95 29.95 -11.03 11.88
C HIS A 95 29.25 -11.82 10.77
N VAL A 96 30.06 -12.49 9.95
CA VAL A 96 29.57 -13.47 8.97
C VAL A 96 28.85 -14.60 9.70
N GLY A 97 27.69 -15.01 9.19
CA GLY A 97 26.86 -16.03 9.81
C GLY A 97 25.80 -15.48 10.78
N ASP A 98 25.93 -14.22 11.21
CA ASP A 98 24.88 -13.55 11.98
C ASP A 98 23.76 -13.05 11.05
N VAL A 99 22.58 -12.82 11.63
CA VAL A 99 21.41 -12.32 10.90
C VAL A 99 21.40 -10.80 10.89
N GLY A 100 21.41 -10.20 9.70
CA GLY A 100 21.09 -8.78 9.52
C GLY A 100 19.66 -8.61 9.03
N SER A 101 19.03 -7.48 9.36
CA SER A 101 17.64 -7.20 9.01
C SER A 101 17.48 -5.84 8.34
N VAL A 102 16.53 -5.77 7.41
CA VAL A 102 16.11 -4.52 6.78
C VAL A 102 14.64 -4.29 7.08
N TYR A 103 14.33 -3.16 7.71
CA TYR A 103 12.97 -2.71 7.99
C TYR A 103 12.60 -1.59 7.03
N VAL A 104 11.43 -1.73 6.41
CA VAL A 104 10.87 -0.72 5.52
C VAL A 104 9.47 -0.38 6.01
N THR A 105 9.27 0.89 6.37
CA THR A 105 8.01 1.44 6.84
C THR A 105 7.55 2.51 5.87
N VAL A 106 6.37 2.30 5.25
CA VAL A 106 5.79 3.21 4.26
C VAL A 106 4.39 3.63 4.70
N PRO A 107 4.06 4.92 4.73
CA PRO A 107 2.69 5.37 5.01
C PRO A 107 1.68 4.80 4.00
N MET A 108 0.54 4.26 4.48
CA MET A 108 -0.49 3.66 3.61
C MET A 108 -1.09 4.68 2.63
N LYS A 109 -1.14 5.97 3.04
CA LYS A 109 -1.55 7.11 2.20
C LYS A 109 -0.79 7.22 0.87
N ASN A 110 0.46 6.78 0.83
CA ASN A 110 1.26 6.83 -0.40
C ASN A 110 0.89 5.70 -1.38
N ALA A 111 0.33 4.61 -0.86
CA ALA A 111 -0.07 3.46 -1.64
C ALA A 111 -1.48 3.60 -2.20
N SER A 112 -2.39 4.21 -1.43
CA SER A 112 -3.77 4.42 -1.87
C SER A 112 -4.34 5.72 -1.27
N PRO A 113 -5.19 6.45 -2.02
CA PRO A 113 -6.04 7.49 -1.44
C PRO A 113 -6.95 6.92 -0.36
N ASP A 114 -7.35 7.74 0.60
CA ASP A 114 -8.35 7.36 1.60
C ASP A 114 -9.75 7.39 0.95
N LEU A 115 -10.21 6.26 0.42
CA LEU A 115 -11.51 6.13 -0.24
C LEU A 115 -12.61 5.78 0.78
N LEU A 116 -12.21 5.15 1.89
CA LEU A 116 -13.10 4.71 2.95
C LEU A 116 -13.24 5.71 4.12
N TRP A 117 -12.68 6.91 4.00
CA TRP A 117 -12.81 7.98 5.00
C TRP A 117 -14.26 8.20 5.46
N MET A 118 -15.23 8.12 4.54
CA MET A 118 -16.65 8.33 4.81
C MET A 118 -17.28 7.21 5.67
N THR A 119 -16.71 6.01 5.65
CA THR A 119 -17.20 4.87 6.44
C THR A 119 -16.50 4.77 7.81
N GLY A 120 -15.54 5.66 8.09
CA GLY A 120 -14.75 5.68 9.32
C GLY A 120 -13.47 4.83 9.27
N PHE A 121 -13.19 4.16 8.15
CA PHE A 121 -11.96 3.40 7.95
C PHE A 121 -10.92 4.26 7.23
N SER A 122 -10.22 5.11 7.99
CA SER A 122 -9.17 5.96 7.43
C SER A 122 -7.80 5.27 7.39
N LEU A 123 -7.00 5.63 6.38
CA LEU A 123 -5.59 5.25 6.25
C LEU A 123 -4.63 6.18 7.00
N ASP A 124 -5.15 7.23 7.65
CA ASP A 124 -4.34 8.19 8.38
C ASP A 124 -3.56 7.51 9.51
N SER A 125 -2.30 7.91 9.67
CA SER A 125 -1.34 7.38 10.65
C SER A 125 -1.04 5.89 10.56
N ARG A 126 -1.46 5.19 9.50
CA ARG A 126 -1.14 3.77 9.28
C ARG A 126 0.03 3.60 8.33
N SER A 127 0.84 2.58 8.59
CA SER A 127 2.00 2.24 7.76
C SER A 127 1.99 0.77 7.33
N LEU A 128 2.49 0.53 6.12
CA LEU A 128 2.92 -0.77 5.64
C LEU A 128 4.33 -1.02 6.13
N ASN A 129 4.50 -2.09 6.91
CA ASN A 129 5.80 -2.48 7.43
C ASN A 129 6.20 -3.80 6.79
N ALA A 130 7.44 -3.87 6.30
CA ALA A 130 8.06 -5.14 5.94
C ALA A 130 9.43 -5.24 6.62
N GLU A 131 9.72 -6.44 7.09
CA GLU A 131 11.01 -6.82 7.65
C GLU A 131 11.53 -8.01 6.87
N SER A 132 12.81 -7.98 6.51
CA SER A 132 13.48 -9.13 5.91
C SER A 132 14.79 -9.42 6.64
N PRO A 133 14.82 -10.48 7.47
CA PRO A 133 16.05 -10.99 8.06
C PRO A 133 16.78 -11.93 7.08
N MET A 134 18.09 -11.78 6.95
CA MET A 134 18.97 -12.67 6.18
C MET A 134 20.29 -12.91 6.91
N VAL A 135 20.79 -14.14 6.81
CA VAL A 135 22.13 -14.49 7.30
C VAL A 135 23.17 -13.79 6.42
N MET A 136 24.17 -13.16 7.02
CA MET A 136 25.21 -12.43 6.29
C MET A 136 26.29 -13.40 5.78
N GLU A 137 26.52 -13.41 4.47
CA GLU A 137 27.63 -14.15 3.85
C GLU A 137 28.92 -13.34 3.83
N ARG A 138 28.82 -12.01 3.91
CA ARG A 138 29.93 -11.06 4.08
C ARG A 138 29.60 -10.07 5.19
N CYS A 139 30.61 -9.66 5.96
CA CYS A 139 30.44 -8.53 6.87
C CYS A 139 30.16 -7.27 6.06
N ALA A 140 29.21 -6.47 6.54
CA ALA A 140 29.05 -5.12 6.04
C ALA A 140 30.34 -4.33 6.29
N TYR A 141 30.67 -3.39 5.40
CA TYR A 141 31.72 -2.40 5.66
C TYR A 141 31.35 -1.61 6.93
N GLN A 142 31.92 -2.01 8.08
CA GLN A 142 31.97 -1.18 9.27
C GLN A 142 33.06 -0.13 9.01
N GLU A 143 32.70 1.15 8.94
CA GLU A 143 33.68 2.18 9.26
C GLU A 143 34.20 1.90 10.67
N ASP A 144 35.50 1.64 10.76
CA ASP A 144 36.30 1.57 11.99
C ASP A 144 36.10 2.84 12.82
N SER A 145 35.00 2.89 13.57
CA SER A 145 34.68 3.95 14.52
C SER A 145 34.32 3.31 15.85
N GLN A 146 35.22 2.45 16.36
CA GLN A 146 35.50 2.30 17.80
C GLN A 146 36.65 1.31 17.99
N LYS A 147 37.89 1.80 17.94
CA LYS A 147 38.89 1.45 18.95
C LYS A 147 39.97 2.53 19.02
N LEU A 148 39.89 3.25 20.14
CA LEU A 148 40.97 3.96 20.82
C LEU A 148 42.18 3.04 21.00
#